data_AF-A0A7J6BY51-F1
#
_entry.id   AF-A0A7J6BY51-F1
#
_cell.length_a   1.000
_cell.length_b   1.000
_cell.length_c   1.000
_cell.angle_alpha   90.00
_cell.angle_beta   90.00
_cell.angle_gamma   90.00
#
_symmetry.space_group_name_H-M   'P 1'
#
loop_
_entity.id
_entity.type
_entity.pdbx_description
1 polymer ?
#
loop_
_entity_poly.entity_id
_entity_poly.type
_entity_poly.pdbx_seq_one_letter_code
_entity_poly.pdbx_strand_id
1 'polypeptide(L)'
;MSSTGSSWFSSGLALINPNTWRFTKEKKGRALREQINAISRSSVLDEADIDDAQILTLTREDLNELFPGIRNFQLRRTIMTLITDTVKDSPQHGPETLAGALKLLMHKNKNHDAAVQDVLKESLRAFRQMEDQLKAAQASLKPYIEVLNSLTEASTRREDWDKEGTSSKRTFPTDMNSPTMQTHSFEPSVRVHPFVCGRTLGTDKQILAQLKGVKESDLWDCQLILAFSPVTSRAGTDTEEALKKIPADKPAVLVTMHHTFSPTYVCPSLNLASSQVNIVEHVHVLFHDSYHGLLRCPANENAMAKLQFVLNQYM
;
A
#
# COMPACT_ATOMS: atom_id res chain seq x y z
N MET A 1 29.40 41.88 -27.99
CA MET A 1 29.97 42.40 -26.74
C MET A 1 29.19 41.82 -25.59
N SER A 2 29.83 40.88 -24.92
CA SER A 2 29.40 40.13 -23.75
C SER A 2 29.81 40.87 -22.48
N SER A 3 28.93 40.88 -21.47
CA SER A 3 29.19 40.99 -20.00
C SER A 3 27.99 41.70 -19.36
N THR A 4 27.40 41.33 -18.22
CA THR A 4 27.66 40.30 -17.20
C THR A 4 26.46 40.40 -16.27
N GLY A 5 25.59 39.38 -16.22
CA GLY A 5 24.59 39.25 -15.17
C GLY A 5 25.25 38.69 -13.93
N SER A 6 25.61 39.54 -12.97
CA SER A 6 26.23 39.12 -11.72
C SER A 6 25.17 38.55 -10.77
N SER A 7 25.35 37.27 -10.48
CA SER A 7 24.67 36.44 -9.50
C SER A 7 24.77 37.02 -8.07
N TRP A 8 23.65 37.32 -7.42
CA TRP A 8 23.61 37.58 -5.97
C TRP A 8 22.69 36.62 -5.18
N PHE A 9 22.46 35.42 -5.70
CA PHE A 9 21.68 34.37 -5.03
C PHE A 9 22.54 33.30 -4.31
N SER A 10 23.76 33.61 -3.86
CA SER A 10 24.70 32.55 -3.42
C SER A 10 25.02 32.50 -1.94
N SER A 11 24.59 33.44 -1.10
CA SER A 11 25.06 33.48 0.31
C SER A 11 23.99 33.21 1.38
N GLY A 12 22.70 33.18 1.02
CA GLY A 12 21.59 32.94 1.95
C GLY A 12 21.06 31.50 1.99
N LEU A 13 21.37 30.68 0.97
CA LEU A 13 20.86 29.32 0.80
C LEU A 13 21.85 28.23 1.25
N ALA A 14 22.95 28.59 1.92
CA ALA A 14 23.93 27.61 2.41
C ALA A 14 23.36 26.60 3.44
N LEU A 15 22.17 26.87 4.00
CA LEU A 15 21.44 25.93 4.86
C LEU A 15 20.70 24.83 4.07
N ILE A 16 20.64 24.96 2.74
CA ILE A 16 20.12 23.95 1.81
C ILE A 16 21.29 23.42 0.95
N ASN A 17 22.46 23.24 1.55
CA ASN A 17 23.58 22.59 0.87
C ASN A 17 23.49 21.08 1.09
N PRO A 18 23.32 20.26 0.03
CA PRO A 18 23.29 18.80 0.15
C PRO A 18 24.57 18.20 0.79
N ASN A 19 25.68 18.94 0.77
CA ASN A 19 26.95 18.49 1.38
C ASN A 19 26.92 18.58 2.91
N THR A 20 26.26 19.60 3.49
CA THR A 20 26.06 19.72 4.95
C THR A 20 25.12 18.62 5.45
N TRP A 21 24.12 18.26 4.64
CA TRP A 21 23.18 17.19 4.91
C TRP A 21 23.84 15.81 4.91
N ARG A 22 24.66 15.51 3.88
CA ARG A 22 25.44 14.27 3.80
C ARG A 22 26.38 14.12 5.00
N PHE A 23 27.10 15.19 5.36
CA PHE A 23 28.01 15.21 6.51
C PHE A 23 27.31 14.91 7.84
N THR A 24 26.08 15.41 8.02
CA THR A 24 25.30 15.17 9.24
C THR A 24 24.82 13.73 9.33
N LYS A 25 24.43 13.13 8.19
CA LYS A 25 24.06 11.71 8.10
C LYS A 25 25.25 10.79 8.36
N GLU A 26 26.41 11.08 7.76
CA GLU A 26 27.64 10.30 7.97
C GLU A 26 28.07 10.33 9.45
N LYS A 27 28.01 11.49 10.11
CA LYS A 27 28.36 11.59 11.54
C LYS A 27 27.42 10.77 12.43
N LYS A 28 26.10 10.83 12.18
CA LYS A 28 25.10 10.05 12.92
C LYS A 28 25.25 8.54 12.63
N GLY A 29 25.46 8.20 11.37
CA GLY A 29 25.73 6.85 10.88
C GLY A 29 26.93 6.21 11.56
N ARG A 30 28.04 6.95 11.67
CA ARG A 30 29.25 6.50 12.37
C ARG A 30 29.00 6.19 13.84
N ALA A 31 28.34 7.10 14.56
CA ALA A 31 28.02 6.88 15.98
C ALA A 31 27.10 5.66 16.16
N LEU A 32 26.18 5.44 15.22
CA LEU A 32 25.30 4.28 15.21
C LEU A 32 26.06 2.99 14.87
N ARG A 33 27.03 3.03 13.94
CA ARG A 33 27.94 1.91 13.65
C ARG A 33 28.65 1.43 14.90
N GLU A 34 29.25 2.36 15.65
CA GLU A 34 29.98 2.05 16.87
C GLU A 34 29.08 1.37 17.92
N GLN A 35 27.84 1.84 18.08
CA GLN A 35 26.87 1.22 18.98
C GLN A 35 26.44 -0.17 18.51
N ILE A 36 26.19 -0.34 17.21
CA ILE A 36 25.80 -1.65 16.65
C ILE A 36 26.95 -2.65 16.80
N ASN A 37 28.19 -2.26 16.50
CA ASN A 37 29.36 -3.12 16.67
C ASN A 37 29.59 -3.48 18.14
N ALA A 38 29.35 -2.56 19.08
CA ALA A 38 29.45 -2.82 20.51
C ALA A 38 28.39 -3.83 21.02
N ILE A 39 27.14 -3.70 20.58
CA ILE A 39 26.04 -4.56 21.03
C ILE A 39 26.08 -5.93 20.35
N SER A 40 26.43 -5.97 19.06
CA SER A 40 26.54 -7.21 18.29
C SER A 40 27.86 -7.96 18.52
N ARG A 41 28.89 -7.27 19.04
CA ARG A 41 30.28 -7.77 19.15
C ARG A 41 30.81 -8.30 17.82
N SER A 42 30.44 -7.62 16.74
CA SER A 42 30.68 -8.07 15.37
C SER A 42 31.07 -6.89 14.49
N SER A 43 31.93 -7.15 13.50
CA SER A 43 32.34 -6.25 12.42
C SER A 43 31.55 -6.47 11.13
N VAL A 44 30.42 -7.17 11.19
CA VAL A 44 29.64 -7.55 9.99
C VAL A 44 29.23 -6.35 9.13
N LEU A 45 29.04 -5.16 9.72
CA LEU A 45 28.76 -3.94 8.93
C LEU A 45 29.95 -3.54 8.04
N ASP A 46 31.17 -3.77 8.49
CA ASP A 46 32.40 -3.51 7.74
C ASP A 46 32.64 -4.61 6.71
N GLU A 47 32.36 -5.87 7.06
CA GLU A 47 32.48 -7.02 6.16
C GLU A 47 31.47 -6.98 5.00
N ALA A 48 30.30 -6.38 5.23
CA ALA A 48 29.25 -6.18 4.23
C ALA A 48 29.43 -4.90 3.39
N ASP A 49 30.54 -4.15 3.59
CA ASP A 49 30.85 -2.90 2.88
C ASP A 49 29.71 -1.85 2.97
N ILE A 50 29.05 -1.79 4.13
CA ILE A 50 27.94 -0.84 4.35
C ILE A 50 28.53 0.51 4.75
N ASP A 51 28.11 1.58 4.10
CA ASP A 51 28.52 2.96 4.41
C ASP A 51 27.79 3.53 5.64
N ASP A 52 28.41 4.46 6.36
CA ASP A 52 27.81 5.12 7.54
C ASP A 52 26.42 5.71 7.24
N ALA A 53 26.24 6.31 6.07
CA ALA A 53 24.96 6.88 5.66
C ALA A 53 23.87 5.83 5.39
N GLN A 54 24.25 4.63 4.95
CA GLN A 54 23.34 3.52 4.65
C GLN A 54 22.85 2.81 5.93
N ILE A 55 23.61 2.90 7.03
CA ILE A 55 23.20 2.34 8.33
C ILE A 55 21.86 2.92 8.79
N LEU A 56 21.62 4.21 8.52
CA LEU A 56 20.37 4.90 8.87
C LEU A 56 19.15 4.45 8.04
N THR A 57 19.39 3.74 6.94
CA THR A 57 18.34 3.26 6.03
C THR A 57 18.19 1.74 6.06
N LEU A 58 18.93 1.04 6.93
CA LEU A 58 18.84 -0.41 7.06
C LEU A 58 17.42 -0.82 7.43
N THR A 59 16.92 -1.78 6.67
CA THR A 59 15.60 -2.36 6.81
C THR A 59 15.64 -3.58 7.73
N ARG A 60 14.45 -4.10 8.06
CA ARG A 60 14.34 -5.33 8.85
C ARG A 60 14.96 -6.52 8.10
N GLU A 61 14.84 -6.54 6.78
CA GLU A 61 15.38 -7.54 5.87
C GLU A 61 16.91 -7.50 5.89
N ASP A 62 17.50 -6.31 5.73
CA ASP A 62 18.96 -6.13 5.79
C ASP A 62 19.53 -6.62 7.13
N LEU A 63 18.84 -6.32 8.24
CA LEU A 63 19.25 -6.80 9.57
C LEU A 63 19.13 -8.33 9.70
N ASN A 64 18.16 -8.97 9.04
CA ASN A 64 18.03 -10.44 9.02
C ASN A 64 19.17 -11.10 8.24
N GLU A 65 19.68 -10.46 7.20
CA GLU A 65 20.83 -10.93 6.42
C GLU A 65 22.15 -10.72 7.17
N LEU A 66 22.34 -9.55 7.77
CA LEU A 66 23.54 -9.20 8.54
C LEU A 66 23.65 -10.01 9.85
N PHE A 67 22.53 -10.23 10.53
CA PHE A 67 22.51 -10.96 11.80
C PHE A 67 21.57 -12.16 11.72
N PRO A 68 21.91 -13.23 10.98
CA PRO A 68 21.00 -14.34 10.75
C PRO A 68 20.76 -15.18 12.00
N GLY A 69 19.69 -15.97 11.97
CA GLY A 69 19.35 -16.94 13.03
C GLY A 69 18.44 -16.39 14.14
N ILE A 70 17.74 -17.31 14.81
CA ILE A 70 16.71 -16.95 15.82
C ILE A 70 17.31 -16.34 17.09
N ARG A 71 18.56 -16.70 17.43
CA ARG A 71 19.26 -16.20 18.61
C ARG A 71 19.54 -14.69 18.54
N ASN A 72 19.60 -14.15 17.32
CA ASN A 72 19.84 -12.73 17.06
C ASN A 72 18.56 -11.91 16.94
N PHE A 73 17.38 -12.49 17.22
CA PHE A 73 16.11 -11.77 17.13
C PHE A 73 16.07 -10.50 18.00
N GLN A 74 16.51 -10.60 19.27
CA GLN A 74 16.53 -9.45 20.18
C GLN A 74 17.57 -8.41 19.73
N LEU A 75 18.72 -8.86 19.22
CA LEU A 75 19.74 -7.99 18.65
C LEU A 75 19.17 -7.17 17.49
N ARG A 76 18.51 -7.82 16.52
CA ARG A 76 17.89 -7.14 15.37
C ARG A 76 16.81 -6.14 15.80
N ARG A 77 15.99 -6.49 16.79
CA ARG A 77 14.97 -5.58 17.34
C ARG A 77 15.62 -4.34 17.96
N THR A 78 16.65 -4.53 18.78
CA THR A 78 17.38 -3.43 19.42
C THR A 78 18.04 -2.52 18.38
N ILE A 79 18.70 -3.09 17.36
CA ILE A 79 19.32 -2.31 16.28
C ILE A 79 18.26 -1.50 15.52
N MET A 80 17.11 -2.10 15.20
CA MET A 80 16.02 -1.39 14.51
C MET A 80 15.46 -0.23 15.34
N THR A 81 15.32 -0.41 16.66
CA THR A 81 14.93 0.66 17.57
C THR A 81 15.96 1.79 17.58
N LEU A 82 17.25 1.48 17.68
CA LEU A 82 18.33 2.48 17.62
C LEU A 82 18.34 3.27 16.31
N ILE A 83 18.15 2.59 15.16
CA ILE A 83 18.02 3.25 13.85
C ILE A 83 16.81 4.19 13.86
N THR A 84 15.65 3.71 14.30
CA THR A 84 14.40 4.47 14.31
C THR A 84 14.48 5.70 15.21
N ASP A 85 15.05 5.56 16.41
CA ASP A 85 15.24 6.67 17.35
C ASP A 85 16.24 7.70 16.82
N THR A 86 17.34 7.24 16.20
CA THR A 86 18.34 8.13 15.56
C THR A 86 17.77 8.92 14.38
N VAL A 87 16.86 8.29 13.61
CA VAL A 87 16.13 8.93 12.50
C VAL A 87 15.03 9.86 13.02
N LYS A 88 14.40 9.55 14.15
CA LYS A 88 13.38 10.37 14.81
C LYS A 88 13.96 11.63 15.46
N ASP A 89 15.18 11.54 15.98
CA ASP A 89 16.00 12.69 16.42
C ASP A 89 16.62 13.47 15.25
N SER A 90 16.27 13.13 14.00
CA SER A 90 16.43 14.04 12.88
C SER A 90 15.25 15.00 12.87
N PRO A 91 15.45 16.33 12.86
CA PRO A 91 14.35 17.26 12.63
C PRO A 91 13.81 16.97 11.22
N GLN A 92 12.73 16.20 11.16
CA GLN A 92 11.88 16.12 9.99
C GLN A 92 11.36 17.53 9.76
N HIS A 93 11.53 18.03 8.55
CA HIS A 93 11.15 19.37 8.10
C HIS A 93 9.76 19.77 8.61
N GLY A 94 9.75 20.54 9.69
CA GLY A 94 8.56 21.09 10.31
C GLY A 94 8.60 22.62 10.31
N PRO A 95 7.46 23.27 10.65
CA PRO A 95 7.34 24.72 10.76
C PRO A 95 8.40 25.33 11.71
N GLU A 96 8.99 24.54 12.60
CA GLU A 96 10.06 24.96 13.52
C GLU A 96 11.39 25.27 12.84
N THR A 97 11.74 24.58 11.75
CA THR A 97 12.98 24.87 11.00
C THR A 97 12.83 26.15 10.18
N LEU A 98 11.65 26.35 9.57
CA LEU A 98 11.30 27.60 8.88
C LEU A 98 11.19 28.76 9.88
N ALA A 99 10.53 28.55 11.01
CA ALA A 99 10.43 29.55 12.08
C ALA A 99 11.80 29.89 12.68
N GLY A 100 12.68 28.91 12.82
CA GLY A 100 14.07 29.10 13.25
C GLY A 100 14.88 29.92 12.24
N ALA A 101 14.78 29.60 10.95
CA ALA A 101 15.43 30.34 9.88
C ALA A 101 14.90 31.78 9.76
N LEU A 102 13.58 31.96 9.88
CA LEU A 102 12.93 33.28 9.89
C LEU A 102 13.36 34.10 11.11
N LYS A 103 13.41 33.50 12.31
CA LYS A 103 13.93 34.17 13.53
C LYS A 103 15.39 34.57 13.37
N LEU A 104 16.23 33.71 12.80
CA LEU A 104 17.64 34.00 12.53
C LEU A 104 17.78 35.17 11.55
N LEU A 105 16.96 35.17 10.50
CA LEU A 105 16.93 36.21 9.47
C LEU A 105 16.45 37.56 10.05
N MET A 106 15.44 37.55 10.92
CA MET A 106 15.00 38.72 11.68
C MET A 106 16.09 39.26 12.62
N HIS A 107 16.82 38.38 13.31
CA HIS A 107 17.87 38.76 14.24
C HIS A 107 19.14 39.28 13.53
N LYS A 108 19.38 38.86 12.27
CA LYS A 108 20.43 39.40 11.39
C LYS A 108 20.03 40.73 10.73
N ASN A 109 18.75 40.97 10.51
CA ASN A 109 18.24 42.19 9.85
C ASN A 109 18.09 43.37 10.83
N LYS A 110 19.16 43.72 11.55
CA LYS A 110 19.17 44.86 12.50
C LYS A 110 19.00 46.24 11.81
N ASN A 111 19.11 46.31 10.48
CA ASN A 111 19.14 47.55 9.71
C ASN A 111 17.85 47.83 8.91
N HIS A 112 16.77 47.07 9.10
CA HIS A 112 15.50 47.26 8.39
C HIS A 112 15.65 47.33 6.86
N ASP A 113 16.38 46.38 6.28
CA ASP A 113 16.52 46.30 4.82
C ASP A 113 15.13 46.15 4.16
N ALA A 114 14.76 47.14 3.35
CA ALA A 114 13.45 47.23 2.70
C ALA A 114 13.19 46.05 1.77
N ALA A 115 14.21 45.51 1.11
CA ALA A 115 14.08 44.37 0.21
C ALA A 115 13.76 43.08 0.99
N VAL A 116 14.38 42.90 2.16
CA VAL A 116 14.10 41.75 3.02
C VAL A 116 12.68 41.81 3.58
N GLN A 117 12.21 43.01 3.94
CA GLN A 117 10.83 43.21 4.41
C GLN A 117 9.80 42.98 3.31
N ASP A 118 10.11 43.38 2.08
CA ASP A 118 9.23 43.15 0.92
C ASP A 118 9.09 41.65 0.62
N VAL A 119 10.21 40.91 0.60
CA VAL A 119 10.21 39.45 0.42
C VAL A 119 9.43 38.75 1.52
N LEU A 120 9.56 39.16 2.78
CA LEU A 120 8.80 38.59 3.90
C LEU A 120 7.29 38.83 3.75
N LYS A 121 6.89 40.03 3.30
CA LYS A 121 5.49 40.37 3.05
C LYS A 121 4.90 39.57 1.89
N GLU A 122 5.65 39.40 0.80
CA GLU A 122 5.22 38.60 -0.35
C GLU A 122 5.08 37.13 0.03
N SER A 123 6.03 36.60 0.80
CA SER A 123 5.98 35.23 1.33
C SER A 123 4.73 35.01 2.20
N LEU A 124 4.44 35.96 3.11
CA LEU A 124 3.25 35.92 3.96
C LEU A 124 1.96 35.93 3.13
N ARG A 125 1.90 36.77 2.08
CA ARG A 125 0.75 36.85 1.17
C ARG A 125 0.53 35.52 0.45
N ALA A 126 1.60 34.93 -0.09
CA ALA A 126 1.54 33.63 -0.77
C ALA A 126 1.03 32.51 0.16
N PHE A 127 1.51 32.47 1.42
CA PHE A 127 1.02 31.49 2.40
C PHE A 127 -0.46 31.67 2.74
N ARG A 128 -0.92 32.91 2.95
CA ARG A 128 -2.35 33.19 3.19
C ARG A 128 -3.23 32.80 2.01
N GLN A 129 -2.78 33.12 0.79
CA GLN A 129 -3.51 32.74 -0.41
C GLN A 129 -3.64 31.22 -0.53
N MET A 130 -2.59 30.47 -0.23
CA MET A 130 -2.62 29.01 -0.22
C MET A 130 -3.55 28.47 0.88
N GLU A 131 -3.54 29.07 2.06
CA GLU A 131 -4.47 28.73 3.16
C GLU A 131 -5.93 28.94 2.74
N ASP A 132 -6.24 30.07 2.11
CA ASP A 132 -7.58 30.38 1.61
C ASP A 132 -8.02 29.42 0.51
N GLN A 133 -7.12 29.07 -0.42
CA GLN A 133 -7.38 28.06 -1.45
C GLN A 133 -7.67 26.69 -0.84
N LEU A 134 -6.93 26.28 0.19
CA LEU A 134 -7.15 25.01 0.86
C LEU A 134 -8.48 25.00 1.62
N LYS A 135 -8.84 26.09 2.29
CA LYS A 135 -10.16 26.26 2.94
C LYS A 135 -11.30 26.22 1.91
N ALA A 136 -11.13 26.87 0.76
CA ALA A 136 -12.11 26.84 -0.31
C ALA A 136 -12.28 25.43 -0.88
N ALA A 137 -11.19 24.71 -1.11
CA ALA A 137 -11.22 23.31 -1.54
C ALA A 137 -11.93 22.43 -0.49
N GLN A 138 -11.59 22.59 0.79
CA GLN A 138 -12.26 21.88 1.88
C GLN A 138 -13.76 22.19 1.93
N ALA A 139 -14.15 23.44 1.75
CA ALA A 139 -15.56 23.85 1.70
C ALA A 139 -16.29 23.24 0.50
N SER A 140 -15.64 23.16 -0.67
CA SER A 140 -16.22 22.54 -1.87
C SER A 140 -16.41 21.02 -1.73
N LEU A 141 -15.56 20.35 -0.96
CA LEU A 141 -15.62 18.90 -0.75
C LEU A 141 -16.67 18.52 0.31
N LYS A 142 -16.98 19.42 1.25
CA LYS A 142 -17.87 19.16 2.39
C LYS A 142 -19.28 18.67 2.00
N PRO A 143 -19.97 19.23 0.99
CA PRO A 143 -21.29 18.73 0.58
C PRO A 143 -21.25 17.30 0.03
N TYR A 144 -20.21 16.93 -0.70
CA TYR A 144 -20.06 15.57 -1.22
C TYR A 144 -19.88 14.56 -0.08
N ILE A 145 -19.08 14.92 0.94
CA ILE A 145 -18.90 14.10 2.14
C ILE A 145 -20.24 13.91 2.87
N GLU A 146 -21.06 14.96 2.98
CA GLU A 146 -22.36 14.91 3.65
C GLU A 146 -23.39 14.05 2.89
N VAL A 147 -23.43 14.14 1.57
CA VAL A 147 -24.27 13.27 0.72
C VAL A 147 -23.86 11.81 0.85
N LEU A 148 -22.55 11.53 0.81
CA LEU A 148 -22.03 10.16 0.96
C LEU A 148 -22.33 9.57 2.35
N ASN A 149 -22.25 10.37 3.41
CA ASN A 149 -22.65 9.94 4.75
C ASN A 149 -24.17 9.66 4.82
N SER A 150 -25.00 10.53 4.25
CA SER A 150 -26.45 10.35 4.21
C SER A 150 -26.88 9.08 3.44
N LEU A 151 -26.21 8.79 2.32
CA LEU A 151 -26.39 7.54 1.55
C LEU A 151 -25.99 6.30 2.37
N THR A 152 -24.88 6.40 3.09
CA THR A 152 -24.40 5.32 3.97
C THR A 152 -25.39 5.05 5.10
N GLU A 153 -25.93 6.09 5.74
CA GLU A 153 -26.94 5.98 6.80
C GLU A 153 -28.33 5.54 6.30
N ALA A 154 -28.66 5.81 5.03
CA ALA A 154 -29.89 5.32 4.41
C ALA A 154 -29.79 3.83 4.06
N SER A 155 -28.60 3.35 3.68
CA SER A 155 -28.33 1.93 3.41
C SER A 155 -28.47 1.09 4.68
N THR A 156 -27.92 1.56 5.80
CA THR A 156 -27.99 0.83 7.08
C THR A 156 -29.40 0.77 7.66
N ARG A 157 -30.28 1.74 7.33
CA ARG A 157 -31.70 1.71 7.73
C ARG A 157 -32.58 0.79 6.87
N ARG A 158 -32.18 0.45 5.64
CA ARG A 158 -32.91 -0.49 4.78
C ARG A 158 -32.74 -1.95 5.22
N GLU A 159 -31.58 -2.29 5.76
CA GLU A 159 -31.27 -3.65 6.22
C GLU A 159 -32.04 -4.04 7.51
N ASP A 160 -32.64 -3.07 8.20
CA ASP A 160 -33.41 -3.29 9.44
C ASP A 160 -34.89 -3.64 9.18
N TRP A 161 -35.43 -3.32 7.99
CA TRP A 161 -36.84 -3.62 7.63
C TRP A 161 -37.06 -5.06 7.13
N ASP A 162 -36.01 -5.77 6.72
CA ASP A 162 -36.12 -7.15 6.22
C ASP A 162 -36.07 -8.22 7.33
N LYS A 163 -36.09 -7.82 8.62
CA LYS A 163 -36.05 -8.76 9.76
C LYS A 163 -37.38 -8.99 10.48
N GLU A 164 -38.47 -8.35 10.08
CA GLU A 164 -39.76 -8.49 10.76
C GLU A 164 -40.88 -8.92 9.79
N GLY A 165 -40.89 -10.20 9.42
CA GLY A 165 -41.92 -10.71 8.51
C GLY A 165 -41.91 -12.22 8.24
N THR A 166 -42.62 -12.96 9.11
CA THR A 166 -43.24 -14.29 8.87
C THR A 166 -42.47 -15.54 9.35
N SER A 167 -42.81 -15.92 10.58
CA SER A 167 -42.66 -17.23 11.21
C SER A 167 -43.62 -18.28 10.63
N SER A 168 -43.18 -19.53 10.46
CA SER A 168 -43.92 -20.70 11.00
C SER A 168 -43.17 -22.03 10.84
N LYS A 169 -42.82 -22.62 11.99
CA LYS A 169 -42.50 -24.04 12.20
C LYS A 169 -43.60 -24.97 11.68
N ARG A 170 -43.21 -26.13 11.12
CA ARG A 170 -43.76 -27.43 11.53
C ARG A 170 -42.67 -28.50 11.46
N THR A 171 -42.59 -29.29 12.52
CA THR A 171 -41.78 -30.51 12.64
C THR A 171 -42.75 -31.68 12.72
N PHE A 172 -42.52 -32.77 11.99
CA PHE A 172 -42.89 -34.13 12.40
C PHE A 172 -41.87 -35.14 11.82
N PRO A 173 -41.55 -36.23 12.55
CA PRO A 173 -40.52 -37.21 12.19
C PRO A 173 -41.11 -38.39 11.41
N THR A 174 -40.26 -39.18 10.73
CA THR A 174 -40.27 -40.68 10.71
C THR A 174 -39.13 -41.19 9.80
N ASP A 175 -38.38 -42.16 10.32
CA ASP A 175 -37.36 -42.98 9.65
C ASP A 175 -37.91 -43.81 8.47
N MET A 176 -37.08 -44.13 7.48
CA MET A 176 -36.65 -45.51 7.16
C MET A 176 -35.90 -45.60 5.82
N ASN A 177 -34.79 -46.36 5.90
CA ASN A 177 -33.86 -46.76 4.85
C ASN A 177 -34.49 -47.37 3.58
N SER A 178 -33.84 -47.16 2.44
CA SER A 178 -33.65 -48.11 1.31
C SER A 178 -32.76 -47.47 0.20
N PRO A 179 -32.10 -48.23 -0.68
CA PRO A 179 -30.65 -48.38 -0.72
C PRO A 179 -29.94 -47.44 -1.70
N THR A 180 -28.65 -47.26 -1.40
CA THR A 180 -27.64 -46.51 -2.13
C THR A 180 -27.50 -47.00 -3.57
N MET A 181 -27.95 -46.19 -4.53
CA MET A 181 -27.37 -46.13 -5.87
C MET A 181 -26.51 -44.88 -5.89
N GLN A 182 -25.21 -45.05 -6.10
CA GLN A 182 -24.26 -43.96 -6.27
C GLN A 182 -24.58 -43.21 -7.57
N THR A 183 -25.53 -42.28 -7.47
CA THR A 183 -25.61 -41.18 -8.41
C THR A 183 -24.45 -40.27 -8.05
N HIS A 184 -23.37 -40.32 -8.81
CA HIS A 184 -22.43 -39.21 -8.86
C HIS A 184 -23.24 -37.99 -9.31
N SER A 185 -23.76 -37.23 -8.36
CA SER A 185 -24.27 -35.89 -8.62
C SER A 185 -23.07 -35.12 -9.13
N PHE A 186 -22.99 -34.96 -10.45
CA PHE A 186 -22.07 -34.00 -11.06
C PHE A 186 -22.50 -32.63 -10.55
N GLU A 187 -21.90 -32.17 -9.45
CA GLU A 187 -21.94 -30.76 -9.12
C GLU A 187 -21.26 -30.04 -10.30
N PRO A 188 -21.94 -29.06 -10.95
CA PRO A 188 -21.34 -28.32 -12.04
C PRO A 188 -20.08 -27.64 -11.50
N SER A 189 -18.95 -27.92 -12.14
CA SER A 189 -17.64 -27.41 -11.73
C SER A 189 -16.89 -26.82 -12.92
N VAL A 190 -16.33 -25.64 -12.69
CA VAL A 190 -15.52 -24.89 -13.67
C VAL A 190 -14.08 -25.35 -13.54
N ARG A 191 -13.47 -25.71 -14.67
CA ARG A 191 -12.03 -26.01 -14.73
C ARG A 191 -11.26 -24.69 -14.77
N VAL A 192 -10.55 -24.38 -13.70
CA VAL A 192 -9.85 -23.11 -13.52
C VAL A 192 -8.35 -23.35 -13.52
N HIS A 193 -7.60 -22.51 -14.23
CA HIS A 193 -6.15 -22.47 -14.12
C HIS A 193 -5.71 -21.26 -13.25
N PRO A 194 -5.13 -21.48 -12.07
CA PRO A 194 -4.57 -20.40 -11.27
C PRO A 194 -3.21 -19.96 -11.84
N PHE A 195 -3.15 -18.74 -12.36
CA PHE A 195 -1.95 -18.17 -12.95
C PHE A 195 -1.37 -17.09 -12.03
N VAL A 196 -0.21 -17.34 -11.43
CA VAL A 196 0.35 -16.46 -10.39
C VAL A 196 1.49 -15.61 -10.94
N CYS A 197 1.30 -14.30 -10.99
CA CYS A 197 2.26 -13.32 -11.54
C CYS A 197 3.24 -12.73 -10.51
N GLY A 198 3.33 -13.30 -9.31
CA GLY A 198 4.23 -12.81 -8.26
C GLY A 198 4.03 -13.50 -6.91
N ARG A 199 4.51 -12.87 -5.84
CA ARG A 199 4.40 -13.43 -4.48
C ARG A 199 3.04 -13.06 -3.85
N THR A 200 2.19 -14.06 -3.67
CA THR A 200 0.81 -13.94 -3.14
C THR A 200 0.65 -14.39 -1.70
N LEU A 201 1.71 -15.02 -1.14
CA LEU A 201 1.76 -15.51 0.24
C LEU A 201 0.66 -16.52 0.59
N GLY A 202 0.25 -17.32 -0.40
CA GLY A 202 -0.80 -18.33 -0.26
C GLY A 202 -2.23 -17.76 -0.31
N THR A 203 -2.37 -16.45 -0.48
CA THR A 203 -3.69 -15.79 -0.62
C THR A 203 -4.42 -16.24 -1.88
N ASP A 204 -3.69 -16.54 -2.96
CA ASP A 204 -4.21 -17.16 -4.19
C ASP A 204 -4.94 -18.48 -3.88
N LYS A 205 -4.30 -19.37 -3.12
CA LYS A 205 -4.90 -20.64 -2.68
C LYS A 205 -6.08 -20.42 -1.75
N GLN A 206 -5.97 -19.43 -0.86
CA GLN A 206 -7.06 -19.06 0.04
C GLN A 206 -8.29 -18.55 -0.71
N ILE A 207 -8.11 -17.80 -1.79
CA ILE A 207 -9.19 -17.34 -2.67
C ILE A 207 -9.82 -18.55 -3.37
N LEU A 208 -9.02 -19.41 -4.01
CA LEU A 208 -9.53 -20.60 -4.70
C LEU A 208 -10.34 -21.51 -3.79
N ALA A 209 -9.86 -21.76 -2.57
CA ALA A 209 -10.54 -22.61 -1.58
C ALA A 209 -11.88 -22.04 -1.09
N GLN A 210 -12.11 -20.72 -1.21
CA GLN A 210 -13.37 -20.09 -0.86
C GLN A 210 -14.38 -20.07 -2.01
N LEU A 211 -13.94 -20.27 -3.26
CA LEU A 211 -14.81 -20.30 -4.42
C LEU A 211 -15.46 -21.69 -4.56
N LYS A 212 -16.76 -21.71 -4.81
CA LYS A 212 -17.55 -22.94 -4.97
C LYS A 212 -17.53 -23.40 -6.42
N GLY A 213 -17.53 -24.72 -6.62
CA GLY A 213 -17.58 -25.32 -7.95
C GLY A 213 -16.30 -25.08 -8.76
N VAL A 214 -15.15 -24.86 -8.12
CA VAL A 214 -13.85 -24.72 -8.79
C VAL A 214 -13.14 -26.07 -8.81
N LYS A 215 -12.71 -26.49 -9.99
CA LYS A 215 -11.78 -27.59 -10.19
C LYS A 215 -10.49 -27.03 -10.76
N GLU A 216 -9.43 -27.03 -9.97
CA GLU A 216 -8.11 -26.63 -10.48
C GLU A 216 -7.66 -27.55 -11.62
N SER A 217 -7.07 -26.96 -12.66
CA SER A 217 -6.69 -27.62 -13.90
C SER A 217 -5.46 -26.96 -14.52
N ASP A 218 -4.79 -27.71 -15.38
CA ASP A 218 -3.70 -27.18 -16.19
C ASP A 218 -4.21 -26.17 -17.23
N LEU A 219 -3.30 -25.31 -17.67
CA LEU A 219 -3.61 -24.26 -18.66
C LEU A 219 -4.28 -24.81 -19.92
N TRP A 220 -3.96 -26.02 -20.37
CA TRP A 220 -4.50 -26.60 -21.60
C TRP A 220 -5.96 -27.08 -21.46
N ASP A 221 -6.36 -27.54 -20.28
CA ASP A 221 -7.70 -28.09 -20.01
C ASP A 221 -8.63 -27.09 -19.30
N CYS A 222 -8.12 -25.94 -18.86
CA CYS A 222 -8.94 -24.95 -18.18
C CYS A 222 -9.95 -24.28 -19.11
N GLN A 223 -11.11 -23.94 -18.53
CA GLN A 223 -12.15 -23.11 -19.14
C GLN A 223 -11.95 -21.63 -18.84
N LEU A 224 -11.39 -21.33 -17.66
CA LEU A 224 -11.15 -19.96 -17.17
C LEU A 224 -9.76 -19.86 -16.51
N ILE A 225 -9.06 -18.76 -16.74
CA ILE A 225 -7.82 -18.44 -16.02
C ILE A 225 -8.13 -17.47 -14.89
N LEU A 226 -7.66 -17.75 -13.67
CA LEU A 226 -7.62 -16.77 -12.59
C LEU A 226 -6.19 -16.27 -12.44
N ALA A 227 -5.93 -15.06 -12.93
CA ALA A 227 -4.61 -14.46 -12.94
C ALA A 227 -4.38 -13.59 -11.70
N PHE A 228 -3.57 -14.07 -10.76
CA PHE A 228 -3.23 -13.39 -9.52
C PHE A 228 -2.03 -12.47 -9.70
N SER A 229 -2.25 -11.16 -9.61
CA SER A 229 -1.23 -10.12 -9.81
C SER A 229 -1.04 -9.29 -8.54
N PRO A 230 -0.14 -9.69 -7.63
CA PRO A 230 0.20 -8.88 -6.48
C PRO A 230 0.93 -7.60 -6.90
N VAL A 231 0.57 -6.47 -6.29
CA VAL A 231 1.22 -5.18 -6.51
C VAL A 231 2.54 -5.17 -5.74
N THR A 232 3.65 -5.10 -6.48
CA THR A 232 5.03 -5.10 -5.95
C THR A 232 5.73 -3.77 -6.17
N SER A 233 5.36 -3.05 -7.23
CA SER A 233 5.91 -1.74 -7.57
C SER A 233 4.81 -0.69 -7.60
N ARG A 234 3.94 -0.75 -8.60
CA ARG A 234 2.81 0.16 -8.84
C ARG A 234 1.72 -0.65 -9.54
N ALA A 235 0.48 -0.46 -9.11
CA ALA A 235 -0.66 -1.22 -9.63
C ALA A 235 -0.74 -1.20 -11.16
N GLY A 236 -0.48 -0.07 -11.80
CA GLY A 236 -0.51 0.03 -13.27
C GLY A 236 0.57 -0.78 -13.98
N THR A 237 1.83 -0.62 -13.56
CA THR A 237 2.97 -1.33 -14.16
C THR A 237 2.88 -2.83 -13.95
N ASP A 238 2.56 -3.27 -12.72
CA ASP A 238 2.46 -4.70 -12.41
C ASP A 238 1.28 -5.34 -13.16
N THR A 239 0.17 -4.61 -13.31
CA THR A 239 -0.97 -5.06 -14.12
C THR A 239 -0.56 -5.23 -15.58
N GLU A 240 0.12 -4.26 -16.18
CA GLU A 240 0.58 -4.34 -17.57
C GLU A 240 1.52 -5.54 -17.80
N GLU A 241 2.43 -5.79 -16.86
CA GLU A 241 3.34 -6.94 -16.91
C GLU A 241 2.63 -8.28 -16.71
N ALA A 242 1.61 -8.34 -15.84
CA ALA A 242 0.78 -9.53 -15.68
C ALA A 242 0.04 -9.85 -16.98
N LEU A 243 -0.57 -8.83 -17.60
CA LEU A 243 -1.36 -8.99 -18.81
C LEU A 243 -0.54 -9.48 -20.01
N LYS A 244 0.74 -9.09 -20.13
CA LYS A 244 1.66 -9.63 -21.15
C LYS A 244 1.91 -11.13 -21.00
N LYS A 245 1.76 -11.68 -19.80
CA LYS A 245 2.04 -13.08 -19.47
C LYS A 245 0.80 -13.96 -19.52
N ILE A 246 -0.40 -13.37 -19.43
CA ILE A 246 -1.66 -14.11 -19.47
C ILE A 246 -1.92 -14.60 -20.91
N PRO A 247 -2.19 -15.91 -21.10
CA PRO A 247 -2.56 -16.46 -22.40
C PRO A 247 -3.81 -15.80 -22.97
N ALA A 248 -3.72 -15.28 -24.19
CA ALA A 248 -4.78 -14.50 -24.83
C ALA A 248 -5.90 -15.36 -25.46
N ASP A 249 -5.68 -16.67 -25.59
CA ASP A 249 -6.59 -17.64 -26.22
C ASP A 249 -7.72 -18.12 -25.31
N LYS A 250 -7.65 -17.80 -24.01
CA LYS A 250 -8.65 -18.21 -23.00
C LYS A 250 -9.18 -17.02 -22.21
N PRO A 251 -10.46 -17.07 -21.78
CA PRO A 251 -10.99 -16.05 -20.91
C PRO A 251 -10.23 -16.06 -19.58
N ALA A 252 -9.92 -14.88 -19.07
CA ALA A 252 -9.19 -14.70 -17.84
C ALA A 252 -9.85 -13.64 -16.96
N VAL A 253 -9.82 -13.87 -15.65
CA VAL A 253 -10.10 -12.84 -14.65
C VAL A 253 -8.78 -12.36 -14.09
N LEU A 254 -8.53 -11.05 -14.17
CA LEU A 254 -7.38 -10.44 -13.51
C LEU A 254 -7.74 -10.16 -12.06
N VAL A 255 -6.94 -10.68 -11.13
CA VAL A 255 -7.06 -10.45 -9.68
C VAL A 255 -5.86 -9.64 -9.22
N THR A 256 -6.00 -8.32 -9.17
CA THR A 256 -4.94 -7.43 -8.64
C THR A 256 -4.97 -7.46 -7.12
N MET A 257 -3.85 -7.86 -6.50
CA MET A 257 -3.75 -8.06 -5.06
C MET A 257 -2.93 -6.92 -4.43
N HIS A 258 -3.57 -6.09 -3.62
CA HIS A 258 -2.92 -4.97 -2.94
C HIS A 258 -2.46 -5.41 -1.56
N HIS A 259 -1.14 -5.39 -1.35
CA HIS A 259 -0.58 -5.66 -0.03
C HIS A 259 -0.80 -4.44 0.88
N THR A 260 -1.80 -4.50 1.76
CA THR A 260 -2.19 -3.37 2.61
C THR A 260 -2.83 -3.85 3.91
N PHE A 261 -2.50 -3.17 5.00
CA PHE A 261 -3.16 -3.37 6.29
C PHE A 261 -4.50 -2.62 6.36
N SER A 262 -4.76 -1.67 5.44
CA SER A 262 -5.96 -0.84 5.47
C SER A 262 -7.17 -1.56 4.83
N PRO A 263 -8.23 -1.89 5.59
CA PRO A 263 -9.43 -2.51 5.04
C PRO A 263 -10.28 -1.55 4.19
N THR A 264 -10.00 -0.24 4.27
CA THR A 264 -10.66 0.83 3.52
C THR A 264 -9.80 1.35 2.37
N TYR A 265 -8.75 0.62 1.99
CA TYR A 265 -7.90 1.01 0.87
C TYR A 265 -8.71 1.14 -0.42
N VAL A 266 -8.66 2.34 -1.02
CA VAL A 266 -9.30 2.61 -2.30
C VAL A 266 -8.34 2.16 -3.40
N CYS A 267 -8.75 1.12 -4.11
CA CYS A 267 -7.97 0.60 -5.23
C CYS A 267 -7.95 1.63 -6.37
N PRO A 268 -6.78 1.99 -6.92
CA PRO A 268 -6.70 2.85 -8.09
C PRO A 268 -7.49 2.24 -9.23
N SER A 269 -8.42 3.00 -9.81
CA SER A 269 -9.15 2.58 -11.01
C SER A 269 -8.15 2.49 -12.16
N LEU A 270 -7.85 1.26 -12.61
CA LEU A 270 -7.11 1.08 -13.85
C LEU A 270 -8.10 0.95 -15.00
N ASN A 271 -7.92 1.80 -16.02
CA ASN A 271 -8.56 1.55 -17.31
C ASN A 271 -7.74 0.47 -18.00
N LEU A 272 -8.19 -0.78 -17.94
CA LEU A 272 -7.69 -1.83 -18.83
C LEU A 272 -7.93 -1.34 -20.26
N ALA A 273 -6.85 -1.20 -21.05
CA ALA A 273 -6.98 -0.78 -22.43
C ALA A 273 -7.90 -1.75 -23.19
N SER A 274 -8.68 -1.24 -24.14
CA SER A 274 -9.62 -2.01 -24.96
C SER A 274 -8.98 -3.14 -25.80
N SER A 275 -7.65 -3.27 -25.78
CA SER A 275 -6.87 -4.28 -26.51
C SER A 275 -6.81 -5.66 -25.83
N GLN A 276 -7.28 -5.81 -24.59
CA GLN A 276 -7.24 -7.07 -23.83
C GLN A 276 -8.61 -7.76 -23.78
N VAL A 277 -9.04 -8.22 -24.96
CA VAL A 277 -10.38 -8.78 -25.21
C VAL A 277 -10.66 -10.04 -24.38
N ASN A 278 -9.63 -10.78 -23.95
CA ASN A 278 -9.80 -12.02 -23.20
C ASN A 278 -9.95 -11.82 -21.68
N ILE A 279 -9.76 -10.59 -21.16
CA ILE A 279 -10.01 -10.30 -19.75
C ILE A 279 -11.50 -10.04 -19.55
N VAL A 280 -12.21 -11.00 -18.95
CA VAL A 280 -13.66 -10.93 -18.78
C VAL A 280 -14.08 -10.14 -17.54
N GLU A 281 -13.19 -10.01 -16.56
CA GLU A 281 -13.42 -9.24 -15.34
C GLU A 281 -12.09 -8.82 -14.71
N HIS A 282 -12.10 -7.68 -14.02
CA HIS A 282 -10.95 -7.17 -13.25
C HIS A 282 -11.37 -6.95 -11.79
N VAL A 283 -10.79 -7.75 -10.90
CA VAL A 283 -11.09 -7.73 -9.48
C VAL A 283 -9.88 -7.24 -8.71
N HIS A 284 -10.14 -6.40 -7.70
CA HIS A 284 -9.12 -5.99 -6.73
C HIS A 284 -9.36 -6.67 -5.39
N VAL A 285 -8.30 -7.20 -4.79
CA VAL A 285 -8.34 -7.80 -3.45
C VAL A 285 -7.27 -7.17 -2.57
N LEU A 286 -7.55 -7.09 -1.27
CA LEU A 286 -6.64 -6.58 -0.25
C LEU A 286 -6.12 -7.75 0.58
N PHE A 287 -4.80 -7.85 0.73
CA PHE A 287 -4.19 -8.92 1.52
C PHE A 287 -3.02 -8.40 2.36
N HIS A 288 -2.69 -9.10 3.44
CA HIS A 288 -1.57 -8.75 4.31
C HIS A 288 -1.10 -9.95 5.13
N ASP A 289 0.21 -10.00 5.38
CA ASP A 289 0.90 -11.11 6.05
C ASP A 289 0.39 -11.31 7.48
N SER A 290 0.24 -10.20 8.22
CA SER A 290 -0.25 -10.20 9.60
C SER A 290 -1.68 -10.75 9.78
N TYR A 291 -2.46 -10.83 8.71
CA TYR A 291 -3.83 -11.36 8.72
C TYR A 291 -3.94 -12.74 8.08
N HIS A 292 -2.80 -13.38 7.79
CA HIS A 292 -2.74 -14.68 7.11
C HIS A 292 -3.44 -14.65 5.74
N GLY A 293 -3.26 -13.57 4.97
CA GLY A 293 -3.74 -13.45 3.61
C GLY A 293 -4.85 -12.42 3.45
N LEU A 294 -5.99 -12.83 2.89
CA LEU A 294 -7.10 -11.97 2.49
C LEU A 294 -7.71 -11.24 3.69
N LEU A 295 -7.83 -9.90 3.61
CA LEU A 295 -8.47 -9.10 4.65
C LEU A 295 -9.97 -9.41 4.76
N ARG A 296 -10.51 -9.37 5.98
CA ARG A 296 -11.96 -9.41 6.23
C ARG A 296 -12.51 -7.98 6.11
N CYS A 297 -12.99 -7.62 4.93
CA CYS A 297 -13.56 -6.30 4.66
C CYS A 297 -14.60 -6.34 3.53
N PRO A 298 -15.50 -5.35 3.45
CA PRO A 298 -16.52 -5.27 2.40
C PRO A 298 -15.95 -5.27 0.99
N ALA A 299 -14.76 -4.69 0.78
CA ALA A 299 -14.10 -4.69 -0.53
C ALA A 299 -13.78 -6.12 -1.00
N ASN A 300 -13.25 -6.97 -0.11
CA ASN A 300 -12.94 -8.35 -0.43
C ASN A 300 -14.19 -9.23 -0.49
N GLU A 301 -15.22 -8.97 0.32
CA GLU A 301 -16.51 -9.67 0.20
C GLU A 301 -17.14 -9.43 -1.18
N ASN A 302 -17.14 -8.18 -1.64
CA ASN A 302 -17.59 -7.81 -2.99
C ASN A 302 -16.70 -8.43 -4.08
N ALA A 303 -15.38 -8.44 -3.88
CA ALA A 303 -14.44 -9.07 -4.81
C ALA A 303 -14.72 -10.58 -4.96
N MET A 304 -14.91 -11.29 -3.84
CA MET A 304 -15.23 -12.71 -3.84
C MET A 304 -16.60 -13.00 -4.46
N ALA A 305 -17.61 -12.15 -4.20
CA ALA A 305 -18.92 -12.25 -4.82
C ALA A 305 -18.84 -12.09 -6.35
N LYS A 306 -18.04 -11.13 -6.84
CA LYS A 306 -17.77 -10.95 -8.28
C LYS A 306 -17.06 -12.16 -8.89
N LEU A 307 -16.02 -12.69 -8.22
CA LEU A 307 -15.33 -13.89 -8.66
C LEU A 307 -16.29 -15.08 -8.78
N GLN A 308 -17.14 -15.30 -7.78
CA GLN A 308 -18.15 -16.35 -7.82
C GLN A 308 -19.18 -16.11 -8.92
N PHE A 309 -19.62 -14.86 -9.12
CA PHE A 309 -20.56 -14.51 -10.19
C PHE A 309 -20.00 -14.86 -11.57
N VAL A 310 -18.74 -14.52 -11.84
CA VAL A 310 -18.06 -14.86 -13.09
C VAL A 310 -17.96 -16.37 -13.24
N LEU A 311 -17.52 -17.10 -12.20
CA LEU A 311 -17.43 -18.57 -12.25
C LEU A 311 -18.78 -19.21 -12.60
N ASN A 312 -19.88 -18.74 -12.02
CA ASN A 312 -21.20 -19.27 -12.30
C ASN A 312 -21.64 -19.10 -13.77
N GLN A 313 -21.01 -18.20 -14.55
CA GLN A 313 -21.25 -18.10 -16.01
C GLN A 313 -20.60 -19.25 -16.81
N TYR A 314 -19.70 -20.01 -16.19
CA TYR A 314 -18.97 -21.13 -16.82
C TYR A 314 -19.34 -22.50 -16.19
N MET A 315 -20.34 -22.54 -15.29
CA MET A 315 -20.89 -23.75 -14.68
C MET A 315 -22.02 -24.32 -15.53
#